data_AF-A0A926CQN3-F1
#
_entry.id   AF-A0A926CQN3-F1
#
_cell.length_a   1.000
_cell.length_b   1.000
_cell.length_c   1.000
_cell.angle_alpha   90.00
_cell.angle_beta   90.00
_cell.angle_gamma   90.00
#
_symmetry.space_group_name_H-M   'P 1'
#
loop_
_entity.id
_entity.type
_entity.pdbx_description
1 polymer ?
#
loop_
_entity_poly.entity_id
_entity_poly.type
_entity_poly.pdbx_seq_one_letter_code
_entity_poly.pdbx_strand_id
1 'polypeptide(L)' 'MRFTFRKFFLVVAAIIYIGAGCMHFLKTSTYLKIMPPFVPWHLAMVYLSGAAEIIGGIGLLIPSVRRWAAWGLVALLIAV' A
#
# COMPACT_ATOMS: atom_id res chain seq x y z
N MET A 1 5.84 24.77 11.81
CA MET A 1 4.89 23.91 11.06
C MET A 1 3.59 23.77 11.85
N ARG A 2 2.44 24.26 11.36
CA ARG A 2 1.15 23.92 12.01
C ARG A 2 0.82 22.46 11.69
N PHE A 3 0.83 21.61 12.71
CA PHE A 3 0.31 20.24 12.67
C PHE A 3 -1.22 20.34 12.71
N THR A 4 -1.84 20.28 11.54
CA THR A 4 -3.29 20.17 11.44
C THR A 4 -3.69 18.70 11.52
N PHE A 5 -4.89 18.43 12.03
CA PHE A 5 -5.51 17.11 12.10
C PHE A 5 -5.33 16.32 10.80
N ARG A 6 -5.54 16.97 9.65
CA ARG A 6 -5.33 16.36 8.31
C ARG A 6 -3.92 15.82 8.07
N LYS A 7 -2.88 16.52 8.52
CA LYS A 7 -1.48 16.06 8.36
C LYS A 7 -1.18 14.86 9.25
N PHE A 8 -1.78 14.80 10.44
CA PHE A 8 -1.67 13.65 11.32
C PHE A 8 -2.20 12.38 10.63
N PHE A 9 -3.45 12.39 10.15
CA PHE A 9 -4.02 11.22 9.44
C PHE A 9 -3.24 10.86 8.19
N LEU A 10 -2.72 11.86 7.48
CA LEU A 10 -1.93 11.61 6.29
C LEU A 10 -0.64 10.85 6.61
N VAL A 11 0.08 11.26 7.66
CA VAL A 11 1.31 10.59 8.09
C VAL A 11 1.00 9.20 8.63
N VAL A 12 -0.07 9.05 9.42
CA VAL A 12 -0.53 7.76 9.93
C VAL A 12 -0.86 6.81 8.77
N ALA A 13 -1.63 7.27 7.78
CA ALA A 13 -1.97 6.48 6.61
C ALA A 13 -0.71 6.06 5.83
N ALA A 14 0.23 6.98 5.60
CA ALA A 14 1.49 6.66 4.93
C ALA A 14 2.28 5.57 5.66
N ILE A 15 2.40 5.67 6.99
CA ILE A 15 3.10 4.66 7.81
C ILE A 15 2.40 3.30 7.72
N ILE A 16 1.06 3.28 7.78
CA ILE A 16 0.28 2.04 7.68
C ILE A 16 0.51 1.36 6.33
N TYR A 17 0.39 2.08 5.21
CA TYR A 17 0.58 1.49 3.88
C TYR A 17 2.02 1.05 3.63
N ILE A 18 3.01 1.83 4.07
CA ILE A 18 4.43 1.41 3.97
C ILE A 18 4.67 0.16 4.81
N GLY A 19 4.16 0.12 6.04
CA GLY A 19 4.28 -1.05 6.91
C GLY A 19 3.58 -2.28 6.35
N ALA A 20 2.36 -2.15 5.87
CA ALA A 20 1.59 -3.22 5.23
C ALA A 20 2.29 -3.74 3.96
N GLY A 21 2.81 -2.84 3.13
CA GLY A 21 3.56 -3.23 1.94
C GLY A 21 4.85 -3.98 2.29
N CYS A 22 5.57 -3.57 3.33
CA CYS A 22 6.73 -4.33 3.84
C CYS A 22 6.35 -5.74 4.31
N MET A 23 5.16 -5.92 4.91
CA MET A 23 4.70 -7.22 5.38
C MET A 23 4.48 -8.23 4.24
N HIS A 24 4.17 -7.79 3.02
CA HIS A 24 4.08 -8.66 1.85
C HIS A 24 5.41 -9.38 1.55
N PHE A 25 6.55 -8.76 1.85
CA PHE A 25 7.89 -9.32 1.65
C PHE A 25 8.40 -10.09 2.87
N LEU A 26 8.03 -9.66 4.08
CA LEU A 26 8.46 -10.30 5.34
C LEU A 26 7.63 -11.52 5.71
N LYS A 27 6.36 -11.55 5.30
CA LYS A 27 5.37 -12.58 5.65
C LYS A 27 4.66 -13.13 4.41
N THR A 28 5.37 -13.24 3.29
CA THR A 28 4.84 -13.71 1.98
C THR A 28 3.98 -14.97 2.09
N SER A 29 4.40 -15.94 2.92
CA SER A 29 3.66 -17.21 3.08
C SER A 29 2.26 -17.04 3.66
N THR A 30 2.01 -16.01 4.47
CA THR A 30 0.66 -15.69 4.97
C THR A 30 -0.23 -15.18 3.84
N TYR A 31 0.29 -14.28 3.00
CA TYR A 31 -0.45 -13.73 1.86
C TYR A 31 -0.75 -14.78 0.79
N LEU A 32 0.21 -15.67 0.51
CA LEU A 32 0.01 -16.77 -0.45
C LEU A 32 -1.10 -17.74 -0.03
N LYS A 33 -1.36 -17.92 1.27
CA LYS A 33 -2.40 -18.83 1.79
C LYS A 33 -3.81 -18.29 1.62
N ILE A 34 -3.97 -16.97 1.56
CA ILE A 34 -5.28 -16.31 1.46
C ILE A 34 -5.63 -15.92 0.01
N MET A 35 -4.64 -15.98 -0.91
CA MET A 35 -4.84 -15.68 -2.32
C MET A 35 -5.89 -16.61 -2.96
N PRO A 36 -6.91 -16.06 -3.64
CA PRO A 36 -7.91 -16.86 -4.34
C PRO A 36 -7.29 -17.69 -5.48
N PRO A 37 -7.75 -18.94 -5.71
CA PRO A 37 -7.14 -19.84 -6.68
C PRO A 37 -7.28 -19.40 -8.15
N PHE A 38 -8.15 -18.43 -8.44
CA PHE A 38 -8.33 -17.89 -9.80
C PHE A 38 -7.28 -16.83 -10.17
N VAL A 39 -6.50 -16.33 -9.21
CA VAL A 39 -5.45 -15.34 -9.47
C VAL A 39 -4.23 -16.08 -10.00
N PRO A 40 -3.69 -15.75 -11.17
CA PRO A 40 -2.45 -16.38 -11.63
C PRO A 40 -1.24 -15.74 -10.94
N TRP A 41 -0.12 -16.47 -10.88
CA TRP A 41 1.17 -15.97 -10.36
C TRP A 41 1.10 -15.32 -8.97
N HIS A 42 0.48 -15.98 -7.99
CA HIS A 42 0.27 -15.43 -6.63
C HIS A 42 1.50 -14.74 -6.04
N LEU A 43 2.69 -15.35 -6.14
CA LEU A 43 3.92 -14.77 -5.60
C LEU A 43 4.26 -13.42 -6.22
N ALA A 44 4.15 -13.31 -7.54
CA ALA A 44 4.40 -12.06 -8.25
C ALA A 44 3.36 -11.00 -7.87
N MET A 45 2.08 -11.39 -7.72
CA MET A 45 1.02 -10.48 -7.32
C MET A 45 1.21 -9.95 -5.91
N VAL A 46 1.59 -10.80 -4.94
CA VAL A 46 1.89 -10.39 -3.56
C VAL A 46 3.04 -9.38 -3.51
N TYR A 47 4.12 -9.62 -4.27
CA TYR A 47 5.24 -8.66 -4.31
C TYR A 47 4.90 -7.37 -5.04
N LEU A 48 4.12 -7.45 -6.12
CA LEU A 48 3.69 -6.28 -6.87
C LEU A 48 2.75 -5.39 -6.04
N SER A 49 1.76 -5.99 -5.36
CA SER A 49 0.86 -5.25 -4.47
C SER A 49 1.62 -4.64 -3.30
N GLY A 50 2.52 -5.39 -2.66
CA GLY A 50 3.36 -4.87 -1.58
C GLY A 50 4.24 -3.70 -2.00
N ALA A 51 4.86 -3.77 -3.18
CA ALA A 51 5.63 -2.67 -3.74
C ALA A 51 4.75 -1.44 -4.02
N ALA A 52 3.56 -1.66 -4.58
CA ALA A 52 2.60 -0.60 -4.88
C ALA A 52 2.08 0.10 -3.61
N GLU A 53 1.85 -0.64 -2.52
CA GLU A 53 1.49 -0.06 -1.22
C GLU A 53 2.61 0.82 -0.65
N ILE A 54 3.88 0.37 -0.72
CA ILE A 54 5.03 1.17 -0.26
C ILE A 54 5.15 2.45 -1.09
N ILE A 55 5.12 2.34 -2.41
CA ILE A 55 5.22 3.48 -3.34
C ILE A 55 4.06 4.45 -3.10
N GLY A 56 2.83 3.95 -2.96
CA GLY A 56 1.66 4.74 -2.67
C GLY A 56 1.76 5.45 -1.32
N GLY A 57 2.18 4.75 -0.26
CA GLY A 57 2.38 5.32 1.06
C GLY A 57 3.44 6.43 1.08
N ILE A 58 4.57 6.25 0.39
CA ILE A 58 5.56 7.31 0.17
C ILE A 58 4.95 8.47 -0.64
N GLY A 59 4.22 8.15 -1.70
CA GLY A 59 3.55 9.12 -2.57
C GLY A 59 2.53 10.01 -1.84
N LEU A 60 1.87 9.51 -0.78
CA LEU A 60 0.98 10.33 0.06
C LEU A 60 1.74 11.49 0.73
N LEU A 61 3.02 11.30 1.06
CA LEU A 61 3.85 12.32 1.71
C LEU A 61 4.30 13.42 0.74
N ILE A 62 4.31 13.15 -0.57
CA ILE A 62 4.79 14.05 -1.62
C ILE A 62 3.61 14.88 -2.20
N PRO A 63 3.53 16.20 -1.98
CA PRO A 63 2.36 16.99 -2.37
C PRO A 63 1.99 16.94 -3.86
N SER A 64 2.98 16.86 -4.75
CA SER A 64 2.77 16.86 -6.21
C SER A 64 2.10 15.58 -6.73
N VAL A 65 2.31 14.43 -6.08
CA VAL A 65 1.77 13.13 -6.52
C VAL A 65 0.72 12.55 -5.57
N ARG A 66 0.49 13.18 -4.41
CA ARG A 66 -0.41 12.69 -3.36
C ARG A 66 -1.79 12.27 -3.86
N ARG A 67 -2.41 13.06 -4.75
CA ARG A 67 -3.75 12.74 -5.27
C ARG A 67 -3.73 11.45 -6.08
N TRP A 68 -2.71 11.27 -6.92
CA TRP A 68 -2.51 10.06 -7.70
C TRP A 68 -2.18 8.86 -6.81
N ALA A 69 -1.32 9.04 -5.81
CA ALA A 69 -1.01 8.01 -4.82
C ALA A 69 -2.25 7.56 -4.04
N ALA A 70 -3.10 8.50 -3.59
CA ALA A 70 -4.33 8.18 -2.88
C ALA A 70 -5.31 7.37 -3.75
N TRP A 71 -5.55 7.80 -4.99
CA TRP A 71 -6.40 7.04 -5.92
C TRP A 71 -5.79 5.70 -6.31
N GLY A 72 -4.46 5.62 -6.45
CA GLY A 72 -3.74 4.37 -6.70
C GLY A 72 -3.88 3.37 -5.55
N LEU A 73 -3.75 3.83 -4.31
CA LEU A 73 -3.97 2.99 -3.12
C LEU A 73 -5.43 2.50 -3.03
N VAL A 74 -6.41 3.37 -3.32
CA VAL A 74 -7.83 2.96 -3.37
C VAL A 74 -8.06 1.90 -4.44
N ALA A 75 -7.56 2.11 -5.66
CA ALA A 75 -7.68 1.15 -6.75
C ALA A 75 -7.00 -0.18 -6.42
N LEU A 76 -5.81 -0.13 -5.81
CA LEU A 76 -5.09 -1.31 -5.38
C LEU A 76 -5.89 -2.13 -4.36
N LEU A 77 -6.42 -1.49 -3.32
CA LEU A 77 -7.22 -2.15 -2.28
C LEU A 77 -8.52 -2.76 -2.79
N ILE A 78 -9.09 -2.22 -3.87
CA ILE A 78 -10.26 -2.81 -4.52
C ILE A 78 -9.87 -4.06 -5.34
N ALA A 79 -8.64 -4.08 -5.87
CA ALA A 79 -8.16 -5.14 -6.75
C ALA A 79 -7.61 -6.37 -6.01
N VAL A 80 -7.17 -6.24 -4.75
CA VAL A 80 -6.53 -7.31 -3.97
C VAL A 80 -7.43 -7.95 -2.93
#